data_AF-K8WIQ5-F1
#
_entry.id   AF-K8WIQ5-F1
#
_cell.length_a   1.000
_cell.length_b   1.000
_cell.length_c   1.000
_cell.angle_alpha   90.00
_cell.angle_beta   90.00
_cell.angle_gamma   90.00
#
_symmetry.space_group_name_H-M   'P 1'
#
loop_
_entity.id
_entity.type
_entity.pdbx_description
1 polymer ?
#
loop_
_entity_poly.entity_id
_entity_poly.type
_entity_poly.pdbx_seq_one_letter_code
_entity_poly.pdbx_strand_id
1 'polypeptide(L)'
;MVFSHRMPTNVKKALFSYISIIIGVVFYYLEVGNQLFFTLYKPGSNFSPILFAYHKSMSFYFLGYLAILAPIFIFYLKNHLNIIYRVLIYFLIPSIFSMVMWYFDISLQLPLKVYNVTTSKLDHFLYFISQSYLVGMTFFITIIASICDLVLNIFMKKN
;
A
#
# COMPACT_ATOMS: atom_id res chain seq x y z
N MET A 1 13.14 -37.04 -24.04
CA MET A 1 12.10 -35.98 -24.10
C MET A 1 12.22 -35.12 -22.86
N VAL A 2 12.82 -33.93 -22.98
CA VAL A 2 12.89 -32.97 -21.87
C VAL A 2 11.59 -32.17 -21.92
N PHE A 3 10.66 -32.44 -21.01
CA PHE A 3 9.50 -31.58 -20.78
C PHE A 3 10.02 -30.26 -20.22
N SER A 4 10.36 -29.31 -21.10
CA SER A 4 10.47 -27.90 -20.75
C SER A 4 9.07 -27.45 -20.31
N HIS A 5 8.79 -27.55 -19.02
CA HIS A 5 7.52 -27.10 -18.44
C HIS A 5 7.49 -25.57 -18.44
N ARG A 6 7.24 -24.97 -19.61
CA ARG A 6 7.02 -23.53 -19.72
C ARG A 6 5.75 -23.20 -18.95
N MET A 7 5.91 -22.43 -17.88
CA MET A 7 4.79 -21.95 -17.08
C MET A 7 3.78 -21.19 -17.98
N PRO A 8 2.47 -21.38 -17.81
CA PRO A 8 1.47 -20.70 -18.63
C PRO A 8 1.60 -19.18 -18.53
N THR A 9 1.39 -18.48 -19.64
CA THR A 9 1.51 -17.00 -19.73
C THR A 9 0.67 -16.27 -18.68
N ASN A 10 -0.53 -16.78 -18.41
CA ASN A 10 -1.46 -16.27 -17.38
C ASN A 10 -0.89 -16.39 -15.96
N VAL A 11 -0.24 -17.52 -15.65
CA VAL A 11 0.41 -17.75 -14.35
C VAL A 11 1.62 -16.81 -14.19
N LYS A 12 2.40 -16.60 -15.26
CA LYS A 12 3.53 -15.65 -15.25
C LYS A 12 3.07 -14.21 -14.98
N LYS A 13 2.00 -13.76 -15.66
CA LYS A 13 1.44 -12.41 -15.45
C LYS A 13 1.01 -12.20 -14.00
N ALA A 14 0.26 -13.15 -13.43
CA ALA A 14 -0.15 -13.09 -12.04
C ALA A 14 1.04 -13.09 -11.08
N LEU A 15 2.04 -13.95 -11.31
CA LEU A 15 3.26 -13.98 -10.50
C LEU A 15 4.00 -12.64 -10.53
N PHE A 16 4.20 -12.03 -11.70
CA PHE A 16 4.86 -10.73 -11.82
C PHE A 16 4.08 -9.62 -11.13
N SER A 17 2.76 -9.68 -11.24
CA SER A 17 1.89 -8.72 -10.58
C SER A 17 1.96 -8.84 -9.06
N TYR A 18 2.13 -10.06 -8.55
CA TYR A 18 2.35 -10.33 -7.12
C TYR A 18 3.75 -9.88 -6.66
N ILE A 19 4.79 -10.16 -7.44
CA ILE A 19 6.15 -9.67 -7.16
C ILE A 19 6.17 -8.14 -7.14
N SER A 20 5.45 -7.50 -8.06
CA SER A 20 5.39 -6.04 -8.15
C SER A 20 4.78 -5.41 -6.90
N ILE A 21 3.73 -6.01 -6.33
CA ILE A 21 3.16 -5.51 -5.07
C ILE A 21 4.06 -5.80 -3.87
N ILE A 22 4.79 -6.92 -3.85
CA ILE A 22 5.81 -7.16 -2.83
C ILE A 22 6.86 -6.05 -2.86
N ILE A 23 7.37 -5.70 -4.04
CA ILE A 23 8.35 -4.61 -4.20
C ILE A 23 7.74 -3.29 -3.72
N GLY A 24 6.50 -2.98 -4.12
CA GLY A 24 5.79 -1.79 -3.65
C GLY A 24 5.70 -1.70 -2.12
N VAL A 25 5.36 -2.80 -1.45
CA VAL A 25 5.29 -2.88 0.02
C VAL A 25 6.67 -2.77 0.68
N VAL A 26 7.72 -3.37 0.09
CA VAL A 26 9.09 -3.23 0.60
C VAL A 26 9.54 -1.77 0.55
N PHE A 27 9.29 -1.08 -0.56
CA PHE A 27 9.61 0.34 -0.67
C PHE A 27 8.78 1.20 0.28
N TYR A 28 7.52 0.85 0.51
CA TYR A 28 6.72 1.46 1.57
C TYR A 28 7.41 1.35 2.94
N TYR A 29 7.92 0.16 3.32
CA TYR A 29 8.64 0.01 4.59
C TYR A 29 9.92 0.82 4.66
N LEU A 30 10.69 0.87 3.56
CA LEU A 30 11.91 1.68 3.51
C LEU A 30 11.60 3.16 3.68
N GLU A 31 10.55 3.65 3.01
CA GLU A 31 10.17 5.05 3.07
C GLU A 31 9.56 5.44 4.43
N VAL A 32 8.71 4.59 5.02
CA VAL A 32 8.22 4.81 6.39
C VAL A 32 9.36 4.77 7.40
N GLY A 33 10.30 3.84 7.26
CA GLY A 33 11.50 3.81 8.08
C GLY A 33 12.27 5.12 7.96
N ASN A 34 12.51 5.58 6.74
CA ASN A 34 13.16 6.86 6.45
C ASN A 34 12.42 8.04 7.12
N GLN A 35 11.10 8.15 6.96
CA GLN A 35 10.32 9.22 7.58
C GLN A 35 10.34 9.17 9.12
N LEU A 36 10.31 7.98 9.71
CA LEU A 36 10.42 7.82 11.15
C LEU A 36 11.78 8.35 11.62
N PHE A 37 12.90 7.91 11.01
CA PHE A 37 14.24 8.32 11.44
C PHE A 37 14.58 9.79 11.17
N PHE A 38 14.13 10.38 10.05
CA PHE A 38 14.59 11.71 9.62
C PHE A 38 13.61 12.86 9.87
N THR A 39 12.30 12.60 9.96
CA THR A 39 11.28 13.66 10.01
C THR A 39 10.43 13.64 11.28
N LEU A 40 10.03 12.45 11.76
CA LEU A 40 9.07 12.31 12.87
C LEU A 40 9.74 12.23 14.26
N TYR A 41 10.93 11.64 14.37
CA TYR A 41 11.73 11.59 15.60
C TYR A 41 12.51 12.88 15.90
N LYS A 42 11.96 14.05 15.56
CA LYS A 42 12.48 15.30 16.14
C LYS A 42 12.10 15.34 17.63
N PRO A 43 13.06 15.41 18.56
CA PRO A 43 12.77 15.46 19.98
C PRO A 43 11.87 16.68 20.27
N GLY A 44 10.71 16.44 20.91
CA GLY A 44 9.72 17.47 21.24
C GLY A 44 8.40 17.42 20.45
N SER A 45 8.24 16.52 19.48
CA SER A 45 6.95 16.32 18.80
C SER A 45 6.03 15.41 19.63
N ASN A 46 4.99 15.98 20.25
CA ASN A 46 4.01 15.24 21.07
C ASN A 46 3.18 14.21 20.26
N PHE A 47 3.31 14.19 18.94
CA PHE A 47 2.57 13.32 18.03
C PHE A 47 3.34 12.06 17.61
N SER A 48 4.66 12.00 17.86
CA SER A 48 5.51 10.89 17.44
C SER A 48 5.03 9.51 17.91
N PRO A 49 4.56 9.31 19.16
CA PRO A 49 4.10 7.98 19.61
C PRO A 49 2.86 7.49 18.87
N ILE A 50 1.92 8.38 18.58
CA ILE A 50 0.66 8.06 17.90
C ILE A 50 0.92 7.71 16.43
N LEU A 51 1.77 8.50 15.76
CA LEU A 51 2.21 8.23 14.39
C LEU A 51 2.98 6.90 14.28
N PHE A 52 3.84 6.60 15.27
CA PHE A 52 4.54 5.33 15.31
C PHE A 52 3.57 4.15 15.46
N ALA A 53 2.56 4.26 16.33
CA ALA A 53 1.53 3.25 16.48
C ALA A 53 0.77 3.01 15.15
N TYR A 54 0.38 4.08 14.48
CA TYR A 54 -0.27 4.03 13.16
C TYR A 54 0.59 3.29 12.11
N HIS A 55 1.86 3.66 11.96
CA HIS A 55 2.76 2.99 11.00
C HIS A 55 3.07 1.54 11.36
N LYS A 56 3.10 1.22 12.67
CA LYS A 56 3.22 -0.16 13.14
C LYS A 56 2.00 -0.99 12.74
N SER A 57 0.78 -0.48 12.97
CA SER A 57 -0.47 -1.13 12.56
C SER A 57 -0.52 -1.36 11.05
N MET A 58 -0.17 -0.33 10.27
CA MET A 58 -0.09 -0.42 8.80
C MET A 58 0.92 -1.48 8.35
N SER A 59 2.05 -1.61 9.04
CA SER A 59 3.06 -2.60 8.69
C SER A 59 2.59 -4.04 8.92
N PHE A 60 1.93 -4.31 10.05
CA PHE A 60 1.31 -5.62 10.27
C PHE A 60 0.23 -5.94 9.24
N TYR A 61 -0.57 -4.93 8.88
CA TYR A 61 -1.55 -5.10 7.84
C TYR A 61 -0.92 -5.48 6.50
N PHE A 62 0.09 -4.75 6.03
CA PHE A 62 0.68 -5.04 4.72
C PHE A 62 1.35 -6.41 4.68
N LEU A 63 1.93 -6.85 5.79
CA LEU A 63 2.46 -8.21 5.91
C LEU A 63 1.36 -9.26 5.77
N GLY A 64 0.26 -9.12 6.52
CA GLY A 64 -0.90 -10.02 6.42
C GLY A 64 -1.56 -9.98 5.04
N TYR A 65 -1.66 -8.78 4.45
CA TYR A 65 -2.18 -8.54 3.13
C TYR A 65 -1.39 -9.29 2.05
N LEU A 66 -0.05 -9.24 2.08
CA LEU A 66 0.80 -10.00 1.16
C LEU A 66 0.67 -11.52 1.35
N ALA A 67 0.55 -11.99 2.59
CA ALA A 67 0.36 -13.41 2.89
C ALA A 67 -0.97 -13.94 2.36
N ILE A 68 -2.05 -13.18 2.52
CA ILE A 68 -3.39 -13.53 1.99
C ILE A 68 -3.44 -13.42 0.47
N LEU A 69 -2.74 -12.45 -0.13
CA LEU A 69 -2.71 -12.30 -1.58
C LEU A 69 -2.05 -13.49 -2.28
N ALA A 70 -1.05 -14.12 -1.67
CA ALA A 70 -0.29 -15.20 -2.30
C ALA A 70 -1.18 -16.34 -2.83
N PRO A 71 -2.07 -16.95 -2.02
CA PRO A 71 -3.00 -17.96 -2.52
C PRO A 71 -4.01 -17.39 -3.52
N ILE A 72 -4.49 -16.15 -3.34
CA ILE A 72 -5.46 -15.52 -4.26
C ILE A 72 -4.85 -15.38 -5.67
N PHE A 73 -3.57 -15.01 -5.75
CA PHE A 73 -2.85 -14.91 -7.03
C PHE A 73 -2.69 -16.25 -7.73
N ILE A 74 -2.37 -17.31 -6.97
CA ILE A 74 -2.13 -18.66 -7.50
C ILE A 74 -3.43 -19.34 -7.94
N PHE A 75 -4.48 -19.24 -7.13
CA PHE A 75 -5.71 -20.01 -7.35
C PHE A 75 -6.75 -19.27 -8.18
N TYR A 76 -6.87 -17.95 -8.04
CA TYR A 76 -7.93 -17.16 -8.67
C TYR A 76 -7.41 -16.19 -9.73
N LEU A 77 -6.56 -15.23 -9.36
CA LEU A 77 -6.24 -14.11 -10.25
C LEU A 77 -5.43 -14.52 -11.48
N LYS A 78 -4.77 -15.68 -11.50
CA LYS A 78 -4.07 -16.19 -12.70
C LYS A 78 -4.91 -16.07 -13.98
N ASN A 79 -6.23 -16.28 -13.91
CA ASN A 79 -7.11 -16.26 -15.08
C ASN A 79 -7.94 -14.98 -15.22
N HIS A 80 -7.99 -14.14 -14.18
CA HIS A 80 -8.86 -12.97 -14.12
C HIS A 80 -8.11 -11.64 -14.07
N LEU A 81 -6.78 -11.67 -13.94
CA LEU A 81 -5.98 -10.47 -13.76
C LEU A 81 -6.13 -9.50 -14.95
N ASN A 82 -6.79 -8.39 -14.68
CA ASN A 82 -6.99 -7.28 -15.61
C ASN A 82 -6.63 -5.96 -14.91
N ILE A 83 -6.77 -4.83 -15.62
CA ILE A 83 -6.45 -3.51 -15.07
C ILE A 83 -7.29 -3.17 -13.82
N ILE A 84 -8.54 -3.62 -13.76
CA ILE A 84 -9.43 -3.35 -12.63
C ILE A 84 -8.92 -4.04 -11.37
N TYR A 85 -8.53 -5.32 -11.46
CA TYR A 85 -7.92 -6.03 -10.34
C TYR A 85 -6.61 -5.38 -9.91
N ARG A 86 -5.79 -4.89 -10.85
CA ARG A 86 -4.55 -4.17 -10.52
C ARG A 86 -4.83 -2.88 -9.76
N VAL A 87 -5.79 -2.08 -10.20
CA VAL A 87 -6.21 -0.86 -9.47
C VAL A 87 -6.73 -1.22 -8.08
N LEU A 88 -7.53 -2.28 -7.97
CA LEU A 88 -8.08 -2.71 -6.71
C LEU A 88 -6.98 -3.16 -5.72
N ILE A 89 -6.00 -3.90 -6.23
CA ILE A 89 -4.90 -4.49 -5.45
C ILE A 89 -3.81 -3.47 -5.12
N TYR A 90 -3.36 -2.67 -6.09
CA TYR A 90 -2.24 -1.73 -5.91
C TYR A 90 -2.65 -0.41 -5.26
N PHE A 91 -3.92 -0.02 -5.39
CA PHE A 91 -4.39 1.29 -4.97
C PHE A 91 -5.55 1.22 -3.98
N LEU A 92 -6.68 0.63 -4.40
CA LEU A 92 -7.92 0.78 -3.63
C LEU A 92 -7.84 0.11 -2.25
N ILE A 93 -7.44 -1.17 -2.19
CA ILE A 93 -7.33 -1.90 -0.92
C ILE A 93 -6.33 -1.23 0.04
N PRO A 94 -5.08 -0.95 -0.37
CA PRO A 94 -4.13 -0.22 0.49
C PRO A 94 -4.66 1.12 1.00
N SER A 95 -5.32 1.89 0.13
CA SER A 95 -5.82 3.24 0.47
C SER A 95 -6.98 3.19 1.47
N ILE A 96 -7.95 2.30 1.25
CA ILE A 96 -9.09 2.12 2.17
C ILE A 96 -8.57 1.71 3.55
N PHE A 97 -7.61 0.78 3.60
CA PHE A 97 -7.08 0.33 4.88
C PHE A 97 -6.30 1.43 5.60
N SER A 98 -5.55 2.25 4.84
CA SER A 98 -4.90 3.46 5.36
C SER A 98 -5.88 4.39 6.05
N MET A 99 -7.05 4.61 5.44
CA MET A 99 -8.14 5.42 6.02
C MET A 99 -8.69 4.80 7.29
N VAL A 100 -8.95 3.49 7.29
CA VAL A 100 -9.47 2.77 8.45
C VAL A 100 -8.50 2.88 9.63
N MET A 101 -7.21 2.64 9.39
CA MET A 101 -6.19 2.76 10.45
C MET A 101 -6.01 4.19 10.92
N TRP A 102 -6.08 5.18 10.02
CA TRP A 102 -6.02 6.59 10.41
C TRP A 102 -7.21 6.99 11.30
N TYR A 103 -8.40 6.42 11.06
CA TYR A 103 -9.55 6.64 11.92
C TYR A 103 -9.28 6.11 13.34
N PHE A 104 -8.88 4.84 13.46
CA PHE A 104 -8.74 4.19 14.76
C PHE A 104 -7.50 4.65 15.54
N ASP A 105 -6.35 4.78 14.89
CA ASP A 105 -5.08 5.06 15.57
C ASP A 105 -4.84 6.56 15.80
N ILE A 106 -5.35 7.44 14.93
CA ILE A 106 -5.07 8.89 14.98
C ILE A 106 -6.34 9.67 15.38
N SER A 107 -7.44 9.47 14.66
CA SER A 107 -8.61 10.37 14.75
C SER A 107 -9.41 10.20 16.04
N LEU A 108 -9.44 9.00 16.63
CA LEU A 108 -10.07 8.77 17.94
C LEU A 108 -9.23 9.30 19.11
N GLN A 109 -7.92 9.43 18.94
CA GLN A 109 -7.00 9.80 20.01
C GLN A 109 -6.74 11.31 20.07
N LEU A 110 -7.02 12.05 18.99
CA LEU A 110 -6.75 13.47 18.88
C LEU A 110 -8.04 14.30 18.84
N PRO A 111 -8.15 15.38 19.62
CA PRO A 111 -9.32 16.24 19.57
C PRO A 111 -9.40 16.99 18.22
N LEU A 112 -10.62 17.17 17.71
CA LEU A 112 -10.88 17.81 16.40
C LEU A 112 -10.19 19.17 16.20
N LYS A 113 -9.93 19.90 17.31
CA LYS A 113 -9.24 21.19 17.33
C LYS A 113 -7.79 21.12 16.82
N VAL A 114 -7.14 19.95 16.87
CA VAL A 114 -5.76 19.76 16.37
C VAL A 114 -5.69 19.91 14.85
N TYR A 115 -6.78 19.61 14.13
CA TYR A 115 -6.76 19.56 12.68
C TYR A 115 -6.86 20.94 12.01
N ASN A 116 -7.10 22.02 12.77
CA ASN A 116 -7.11 23.42 12.29
C ASN A 116 -7.90 23.65 10.98
N VAL A 117 -8.93 22.84 10.72
CA VAL A 117 -9.79 22.95 9.54
C VAL A 117 -10.97 23.86 9.87
N THR A 118 -11.35 24.71 8.91
CA THR A 118 -12.53 25.57 8.96
C THR A 118 -13.83 24.77 9.11
N THR A 119 -14.88 25.47 9.57
CA THR A 119 -16.13 24.97 10.18
C THR A 119 -17.02 24.02 9.36
N SER A 120 -16.65 23.61 8.14
CA SER A 120 -17.49 22.74 7.31
C SER A 120 -17.14 21.26 7.49
N LYS A 121 -18.17 20.41 7.60
CA LYS A 121 -18.00 18.94 7.72
C LYS A 121 -17.28 18.32 6.50
N LEU A 122 -17.43 18.94 5.33
CA LEU A 122 -16.84 18.46 4.07
C LEU A 122 -15.33 18.69 4.07
N ASP A 123 -14.86 19.86 4.53
CA ASP A 123 -13.42 20.16 4.59
C ASP A 123 -12.69 19.21 5.55
N HIS A 124 -13.31 18.90 6.69
CA HIS A 124 -12.79 17.90 7.62
C HIS A 124 -12.67 16.51 6.98
N PHE A 125 -13.67 16.10 6.19
CA PHE A 125 -13.66 14.81 5.51
C PHE A 125 -12.57 14.74 4.43
N LEU A 126 -12.42 15.79 3.63
CA LEU A 126 -11.35 15.86 2.61
C LEU A 126 -9.96 15.89 3.26
N TYR A 127 -9.80 16.65 4.34
CA TYR A 127 -8.56 16.67 5.11
C TYR A 127 -8.22 15.27 5.64
N PHE A 128 -9.18 14.58 6.24
CA PHE A 128 -9.02 13.21 6.73
C PHE A 128 -8.56 12.26 5.62
N ILE A 129 -9.20 12.30 4.45
CA ILE A 129 -8.83 11.48 3.29
C ILE A 129 -7.40 11.81 2.84
N SER A 130 -7.08 13.11 2.72
CA SER A 130 -5.77 13.54 2.23
C SER A 130 -4.64 13.12 3.18
N GLN A 131 -4.82 13.28 4.49
CA GLN A 131 -3.79 12.94 5.47
C GLN A 131 -3.62 11.43 5.62
N SER A 132 -4.72 10.67 5.67
CA SER A 132 -4.64 9.20 5.72
C SER A 132 -3.94 8.61 4.50
N TYR A 133 -4.01 9.27 3.33
CA TYR A 133 -3.31 8.83 2.13
C TYR A 133 -1.85 9.31 2.08
N LEU A 134 -1.60 10.58 2.40
CA LEU A 134 -0.27 11.20 2.35
C LEU A 134 0.62 10.73 3.50
N VAL A 135 0.16 10.83 4.74
CA VAL A 135 0.91 10.35 5.91
C VAL A 135 0.93 8.82 5.94
N GLY A 136 -0.15 8.19 5.50
CA GLY A 136 -0.19 6.74 5.29
C GLY A 136 0.75 6.24 4.22
N MET A 137 1.29 7.11 3.35
CA MET A 137 2.27 6.83 2.29
C MET A 137 1.90 5.66 1.37
N THR A 138 0.62 5.28 1.31
CA THR A 138 0.16 4.10 0.56
C THR A 138 0.24 4.31 -0.95
N PHE A 139 0.31 5.56 -1.39
CA PHE A 139 0.59 5.93 -2.78
C PHE A 139 1.92 5.39 -3.31
N PHE A 140 2.94 5.23 -2.45
CA PHE A 140 4.22 4.64 -2.85
C PHE A 140 4.05 3.20 -3.35
N ILE A 141 3.18 2.42 -2.70
CA ILE A 141 2.87 1.05 -3.12
C ILE A 141 2.27 1.08 -4.52
N THR A 142 1.30 1.96 -4.77
CA THR A 142 0.65 2.07 -6.07
C THR A 142 1.64 2.42 -7.18
N ILE A 143 2.43 3.46 -6.98
CA ILE A 143 3.39 3.94 -7.99
C ILE A 143 4.42 2.85 -8.30
N ILE A 144 5.04 2.28 -7.27
CA ILE A 144 6.15 1.34 -7.45
C ILE A 144 5.65 0.01 -8.00
N ALA A 145 4.54 -0.52 -7.49
CA ALA A 145 3.96 -1.75 -8.02
C ALA A 145 3.54 -1.58 -9.49
N SER A 146 2.98 -0.43 -9.86
CA SER A 146 2.57 -0.18 -11.25
C SER A 146 3.77 -0.08 -12.19
N ILE A 147 4.85 0.61 -11.77
CA ILE A 147 6.09 0.70 -12.55
C ILE A 147 6.74 -0.67 -12.69
N CYS A 148 6.89 -1.42 -11.58
CA CYS A 148 7.47 -2.77 -11.59
C CYS A 148 6.69 -3.71 -12.50
N ASP A 149 5.36 -3.69 -12.41
CA ASP A 149 4.53 -4.56 -13.23
C ASP A 149 4.64 -4.21 -14.72
N LEU A 150 4.66 -2.92 -15.06
CA LEU A 150 4.86 -2.45 -16.43
C LEU A 150 6.23 -2.89 -16.97
N VAL A 151 7.29 -2.70 -16.19
CA VAL A 151 8.66 -3.09 -16.56
C VAL A 151 8.76 -4.61 -16.78
N LEU A 152 8.26 -5.43 -15.85
CA LEU A 152 8.29 -6.88 -15.96
C LEU A 152 7.48 -7.40 -17.16
N ASN A 153 6.32 -6.79 -17.43
CA ASN A 153 5.51 -7.14 -18.60
C ASN A 153 6.19 -6.76 -19.93
N ILE A 154 6.91 -5.63 -19.98
CA ILE A 154 7.70 -5.25 -21.17
C ILE A 154 8.85 -6.25 -21.40
N PHE A 155 9.60 -6.60 -20.36
CA PHE A 155 10.67 -7.61 -20.47
C PHE A 155 10.15 -8.94 -20.99
N MET A 156 8.92 -9.33 -20.62
CA MET A 156 8.31 -10.57 -21.09
C MET A 156 7.86 -10.53 -22.55
N LYS A 157 7.46 -9.37 -23.08
CA LYS A 157 7.02 -9.25 -24.49
C LYS A 157 8.21 -9.35 -25.47
N LYS A 158 9.41 -9.09 -24.98
CA LYS A 158 10.65 -9.08 -25.77
C LYS A 158 11.35 -10.45 -25.86
N ASN A 159 10.98 -11.39 -24.98
CA ASN A 159 11.53 -12.76 -24.88
C ASN A 159 10.48 -13.80 -25.31
#